data_AF-A0A6V2SWH5-F1
#
_entry.id   AF-A0A6V2SWH5-F1
#
_cell.length_a   1.000
_cell.length_b   1.000
_cell.length_c   1.000
_cell.angle_alpha   90.00
_cell.angle_beta   90.00
_cell.angle_gamma   90.00
#
_symmetry.space_group_name_H-M   'P 1'
#
loop_
_entity.id
_entity.type
_entity.pdbx_description
1 polymer ?
#
loop_
_entity_poly.entity_id
_entity_poly.type
_entity_poly.pdbx_seq_one_letter_code
_entity_poly.pdbx_strand_id
1 'polypeptide(L)'
;MEWRAGRFVRPLLGVRKEELSAYLGALGEGWREDATNAEPTYKRNRIRLQLLPLLEELTGGGLLARLGAASEQSAQLREWLDQAHAAHVAADPAWARSGGRALSVAPLLAAQTMVQEELLHRLARGASVGRLSLTRDALRRVRAQLARSGQEWVLELSGGWLLRRTGATVSIAGAEASVAELAVGEAGVRLRHPAELAVRAGVARGPRAELPPGALALRLGGLGSERELTLREWRRGDRFHPQGRRAPVSLSHFLRGLDVPLDERRRAPLLCLPNSSTVVAVCRPAHVGSGFEVAAPSPGAEAAAEEPCLWVQILDQ
;
A
#
# COMPACT_ATOMS: atom_id res chain seq x y z
N MET A 1 -2.80 -25.64 -14.83
CA MET A 1 -1.54 -25.38 -14.08
C MET A 1 -1.73 -24.16 -13.18
N GLU A 2 -2.42 -24.28 -12.04
CA GLU A 2 -2.95 -23.08 -11.35
C GLU A 2 -2.55 -22.90 -9.88
N TRP A 3 -1.53 -23.61 -9.39
CA TRP A 3 -1.10 -23.44 -8.00
C TRP A 3 0.03 -22.39 -7.89
N ARG A 4 -0.32 -21.11 -8.07
CA ARG A 4 0.60 -19.96 -7.90
C ARG A 4 0.21 -19.09 -6.71
N ALA A 5 1.17 -18.80 -5.84
CA ALA A 5 1.03 -17.87 -4.73
C ALA A 5 2.08 -16.75 -4.88
N GLY A 6 1.70 -15.66 -5.55
CA GLY A 6 2.63 -14.58 -5.88
C GLY A 6 3.77 -15.08 -6.79
N ARG A 7 5.01 -14.95 -6.32
CA ARG A 7 6.21 -15.43 -7.04
C ARG A 7 6.47 -16.93 -6.93
N PHE A 8 5.70 -17.66 -6.12
CA PHE A 8 5.93 -19.08 -5.85
C PHE A 8 4.96 -19.95 -6.65
N VAL A 9 5.50 -20.94 -7.37
CA VAL A 9 4.72 -21.96 -8.09
C VAL A 9 4.78 -23.27 -7.30
N ARG A 10 3.68 -24.01 -7.24
CA ARG A 10 3.56 -25.30 -6.54
C ARG A 10 3.09 -26.39 -7.51
N PRO A 11 3.94 -26.85 -8.45
CA PRO A 11 3.53 -27.75 -9.53
C PRO A 11 2.97 -29.08 -9.02
N LEU A 12 3.52 -29.59 -7.91
CA LEU A 12 3.18 -30.89 -7.34
C LEU A 12 2.03 -30.84 -6.33
N LEU A 13 1.35 -29.70 -6.15
CA LEU A 13 0.31 -29.58 -5.11
C LEU A 13 -0.89 -30.51 -5.35
N GLY A 14 -1.16 -30.86 -6.60
CA GLY A 14 -2.22 -31.81 -6.98
C GLY A 14 -1.77 -33.26 -7.10
N VAL A 15 -0.50 -33.57 -6.86
CA VAL A 15 0.06 -34.93 -7.00
C VAL A 15 0.15 -35.56 -5.61
N ARG A 16 -0.33 -36.78 -5.44
CA ARG A 16 -0.29 -37.48 -4.16
C ARG A 16 1.12 -38.00 -3.86
N LYS A 17 1.43 -38.23 -2.58
CA LYS A 17 2.75 -38.75 -2.17
C LYS A 17 3.00 -40.12 -2.79
N GLU A 18 1.98 -40.97 -2.86
CA GLU A 18 2.07 -42.33 -3.39
C GLU A 18 2.43 -42.33 -4.88
N GLU A 19 1.88 -41.39 -5.65
CA GLU A 19 2.19 -41.21 -7.07
C GLU A 19 3.64 -40.76 -7.26
N LEU A 20 4.14 -39.84 -6.42
CA LEU A 20 5.54 -39.40 -6.45
C LEU A 20 6.50 -40.54 -6.09
N SER A 21 6.18 -41.34 -5.06
CA SER A 21 6.99 -42.49 -4.67
C SER A 21 7.02 -43.56 -5.77
N ALA A 22 5.88 -43.85 -6.40
CA ALA A 22 5.81 -44.79 -7.52
C ALA A 22 6.59 -44.30 -8.74
N TYR A 23 6.51 -42.99 -9.04
CA TYR A 23 7.27 -42.37 -10.12
C TYR A 23 8.78 -42.42 -9.88
N LEU A 24 9.24 -42.09 -8.68
CA LEU A 24 10.65 -42.20 -8.30
C LEU A 24 11.14 -43.67 -8.34
N GLY A 25 10.30 -44.59 -7.87
CA GLY A 25 10.58 -46.03 -7.96
C GLY A 25 10.72 -46.52 -9.40
N ALA A 26 9.86 -46.05 -10.31
CA ALA A 26 9.95 -46.37 -11.74
C ALA A 26 11.21 -45.78 -12.41
N LEU A 27 11.70 -44.65 -11.92
CA LEU A 27 12.98 -44.06 -12.35
C LEU A 27 14.21 -44.71 -11.72
N GLY A 28 14.03 -45.59 -10.72
CA GLY A 28 15.13 -46.18 -9.96
C GLY A 28 15.82 -45.18 -9.03
N GLU A 29 15.19 -44.05 -8.73
CA GLU A 29 15.76 -42.97 -7.92
C GLU A 29 15.32 -43.09 -6.47
N GLY A 30 16.30 -43.06 -5.55
CA GLY A 30 16.04 -43.01 -4.12
C GLY A 30 15.63 -41.61 -3.65
N TRP A 31 14.96 -41.52 -2.51
CA TRP A 31 14.73 -40.25 -1.82
C TRP A 31 15.20 -40.33 -0.37
N ARG A 32 15.53 -39.17 0.19
CA ARG A 32 15.86 -39.03 1.60
C ARG A 32 14.67 -38.45 2.36
N GLU A 33 14.22 -39.14 3.39
CA GLU A 33 13.23 -38.58 4.32
C GLU A 33 13.95 -37.80 5.43
N ASP A 34 13.51 -36.57 5.68
CA ASP A 34 13.99 -35.77 6.80
C ASP A 34 13.46 -36.37 8.11
N ALA A 35 14.35 -36.61 9.07
CA ALA A 35 14.03 -37.21 10.37
C ALA A 35 13.02 -36.38 11.16
N THR A 36 13.04 -35.06 11.01
CA THR A 36 12.11 -34.14 11.69
C THR A 36 10.65 -34.33 11.26
N ASN A 37 10.39 -35.01 10.12
CA ASN A 37 9.03 -35.31 9.65
C ASN A 37 8.27 -36.28 10.57
N ALA A 38 8.98 -37.07 11.37
CA ALA A 38 8.40 -37.99 12.34
C ALA A 38 8.12 -37.32 13.69
N GLU A 39 8.65 -36.12 13.92
CA GLU A 39 8.53 -35.43 15.20
C GLU A 39 7.26 -34.55 15.26
N PRO A 40 6.46 -34.65 16.34
CA PRO A 40 5.27 -33.83 16.54
C PRO A 40 5.60 -32.42 17.07
N THR A 41 6.85 -31.95 16.96
CA THR A 41 7.28 -30.65 17.48
C THR A 41 6.55 -29.49 16.80
N TYR A 42 6.30 -29.58 15.49
CA TYR A 42 5.63 -28.54 14.71
C TYR A 42 4.14 -28.78 14.55
N LYS A 43 3.33 -27.70 14.59
CA LYS A 43 1.86 -27.76 14.43
C LYS A 43 1.43 -28.57 13.19
N ARG A 44 2.13 -28.39 12.05
CA ARG A 44 1.84 -29.12 10.82
C ARG A 44 2.08 -30.63 10.95
N ASN A 45 3.16 -31.04 11.61
CA ASN A 45 3.45 -32.45 11.86
C ASN A 45 2.44 -33.06 12.83
N ARG A 46 2.03 -32.33 13.87
CA ARG A 46 0.95 -32.78 14.77
C ARG A 46 -0.37 -33.00 14.04
N ILE A 47 -0.73 -32.09 13.14
CA ILE A 47 -1.93 -32.26 12.31
C ILE A 47 -1.82 -33.54 11.48
N ARG A 48 -0.66 -33.79 10.84
CA ARG A 48 -0.45 -34.96 10.00
C ARG A 48 -0.37 -36.28 10.76
N LEU A 49 0.32 -36.30 11.89
CA LEU A 49 0.65 -37.52 12.63
C LEU A 49 -0.40 -37.90 13.67
N GLN A 50 -1.16 -36.93 14.21
CA GLN A 50 -2.11 -37.16 15.29
C GLN A 50 -3.54 -36.87 14.84
N LEU A 51 -3.81 -35.65 14.35
CA LEU A 51 -5.18 -35.21 14.09
C LEU A 51 -5.81 -35.88 12.86
N LEU A 52 -5.10 -35.92 11.73
CA LEU A 52 -5.64 -36.50 10.50
C LEU A 52 -5.94 -37.99 10.64
N PRO A 53 -5.05 -38.84 11.22
CA PRO A 53 -5.36 -40.25 11.46
C PRO A 53 -6.58 -40.44 12.36
N LEU A 54 -6.66 -39.67 13.46
CA LEU A 54 -7.81 -39.73 14.37
C LEU A 54 -9.12 -39.35 13.67
N LEU A 55 -9.11 -38.30 12.83
CA LEU A 55 -10.30 -37.92 12.06
C LEU A 55 -10.65 -38.96 10.98
N GLU A 56 -9.67 -39.60 10.36
CA GLU A 56 -9.91 -40.67 9.38
C GLU A 56 -10.57 -41.88 10.07
N GLU A 57 -10.09 -42.27 11.25
CA GLU A 57 -10.67 -43.33 12.08
C GLU A 57 -12.09 -43.00 12.52
N LEU A 58 -12.30 -41.82 13.13
CA LEU A 58 -13.62 -41.39 13.63
C LEU A 58 -14.68 -41.25 12.53
N THR A 59 -14.26 -41.03 11.29
CA THR A 59 -15.18 -40.88 10.16
C THR A 59 -15.38 -42.17 9.35
N GLY A 60 -14.79 -43.30 9.78
CA GLY A 60 -14.87 -44.57 9.07
C GLY A 60 -14.17 -44.57 7.70
N GLY A 61 -13.21 -43.66 7.51
CA GLY A 61 -12.50 -43.46 6.25
C GLY A 61 -13.13 -42.46 5.28
N GLY A 62 -12.38 -42.11 4.23
CA GLY A 62 -12.78 -41.21 3.15
C GLY A 62 -12.71 -39.72 3.49
N LEU A 63 -12.10 -39.32 4.60
CA LEU A 63 -12.01 -37.92 5.00
C LEU A 63 -11.23 -37.10 3.96
N LEU A 64 -10.11 -37.62 3.48
CA LEU A 64 -9.31 -36.96 2.44
C LEU A 64 -10.11 -36.74 1.14
N ALA A 65 -10.94 -37.69 0.73
CA ALA A 65 -11.79 -37.56 -0.45
C ALA A 65 -12.86 -36.48 -0.24
N ARG A 66 -13.51 -36.44 0.94
CA ARG A 66 -14.50 -35.40 1.29
C ARG A 66 -13.87 -34.00 1.36
N LEU A 67 -12.67 -33.89 1.95
CA LEU A 67 -11.91 -32.63 1.96
C LEU A 67 -11.52 -32.18 0.55
N GLY A 68 -11.13 -33.13 -0.31
CA GLY A 68 -10.88 -32.88 -1.73
C GLY A 68 -12.11 -32.31 -2.44
N ALA A 69 -13.25 -32.97 -2.31
CA ALA A 69 -14.52 -32.52 -2.89
C ALA A 69 -14.95 -31.14 -2.36
N ALA A 70 -14.81 -30.88 -1.06
CA ALA A 70 -15.09 -29.57 -0.48
C ALA A 70 -14.15 -28.47 -1.01
N SER A 71 -12.87 -28.80 -1.22
CA SER A 71 -11.91 -27.89 -1.83
C SER A 71 -12.27 -27.57 -3.29
N GLU A 72 -12.71 -28.56 -4.05
CA GLU A 72 -13.15 -28.38 -5.44
C GLU A 72 -14.40 -27.51 -5.53
N GLN A 73 -15.41 -27.79 -4.70
CA GLN A 73 -16.61 -26.96 -4.57
C GLN A 73 -16.26 -25.52 -4.18
N SER A 74 -15.31 -25.34 -3.25
CA SER A 74 -14.85 -24.01 -2.86
C SER A 74 -14.13 -23.28 -4.00
N ALA A 75 -13.38 -23.99 -4.84
CA ALA A 75 -12.72 -23.41 -6.02
C ALA A 75 -13.74 -22.96 -7.08
N GLN A 76 -14.75 -23.79 -7.36
CA GLN A 76 -15.84 -23.44 -8.27
C GLN A 76 -16.62 -22.21 -7.80
N LEU A 77 -16.95 -22.15 -6.50
CA LEU A 77 -17.60 -20.97 -5.91
C LEU A 77 -16.72 -19.72 -6.02
N ARG A 78 -15.41 -19.88 -5.83
CA ARG A 78 -14.45 -18.78 -5.96
C ARG A 78 -14.40 -18.25 -7.40
N GLU A 79 -14.38 -19.14 -8.38
CA GLU A 79 -14.41 -18.76 -9.80
C GLU A 79 -15.69 -17.99 -10.14
N TRP A 80 -16.85 -18.47 -9.68
CA TRP A 80 -18.11 -17.75 -9.87
C TRP A 80 -18.09 -16.35 -9.24
N LEU A 81 -17.55 -16.21 -8.02
CA LEU A 81 -17.40 -14.90 -7.36
C LEU A 81 -16.43 -13.98 -8.12
N ASP A 82 -15.35 -14.52 -8.66
CA ASP A 82 -14.39 -13.77 -9.47
C ASP A 82 -15.05 -13.21 -10.73
N GLN A 83 -15.86 -14.02 -11.42
CA GLN A 83 -16.64 -13.61 -12.59
C GLN A 83 -17.71 -12.57 -12.23
N ALA A 84 -18.47 -12.79 -11.14
CA ALA A 84 -19.50 -11.85 -10.67
C ALA A 84 -18.89 -10.49 -10.30
N HIS A 85 -17.75 -10.49 -9.60
CA HIS A 85 -16.99 -9.28 -9.31
C HIS A 85 -16.57 -8.58 -10.60
N ALA A 86 -15.96 -9.31 -11.54
CA ALA A 86 -15.48 -8.75 -12.80
C ALA A 86 -16.61 -8.10 -13.62
N ALA A 87 -17.75 -8.76 -13.73
CA ALA A 87 -18.94 -8.23 -14.40
C ALA A 87 -19.45 -6.94 -13.71
N HIS A 88 -19.46 -6.93 -12.38
CA HIS A 88 -19.91 -5.77 -11.62
C HIS A 88 -19.01 -4.55 -11.83
N VAL A 89 -17.70 -4.72 -11.68
CA VAL A 89 -16.76 -3.60 -11.79
C VAL A 89 -16.58 -3.11 -13.23
N ALA A 90 -16.81 -3.97 -14.23
CA ALA A 90 -16.82 -3.58 -15.64
C ALA A 90 -17.99 -2.63 -15.97
N ALA A 91 -19.13 -2.80 -15.30
CA ALA A 91 -20.30 -1.95 -15.45
C ALA A 91 -20.31 -0.73 -14.50
N ASP A 92 -19.35 -0.63 -13.56
CA ASP A 92 -19.33 0.42 -12.54
C ASP A 92 -18.45 1.63 -12.94
N PRO A 93 -19.04 2.79 -13.26
CA PRO A 93 -18.28 3.98 -13.65
C PRO A 93 -17.47 4.60 -12.51
N ALA A 94 -17.84 4.38 -11.23
CA ALA A 94 -17.06 4.85 -10.09
C ALA A 94 -15.77 4.03 -9.93
N TRP A 95 -15.84 2.73 -10.19
CA TRP A 95 -14.67 1.85 -10.17
C TRP A 95 -13.65 2.24 -11.22
N ALA A 96 -14.07 2.40 -12.48
CA ALA A 96 -13.19 2.77 -13.59
C ALA A 96 -12.52 4.14 -13.36
N ARG A 97 -13.29 5.17 -12.98
CA ARG A 97 -12.76 6.54 -12.76
C ARG A 97 -11.79 6.64 -11.58
N SER A 98 -11.98 5.83 -10.54
CA SER A 98 -11.13 5.85 -9.34
C SER A 98 -9.90 4.95 -9.43
N GLY A 99 -9.79 4.16 -10.51
CA GLY A 99 -8.78 3.12 -10.63
C GLY A 99 -8.96 2.00 -9.59
N GLY A 100 -10.21 1.62 -9.31
CA GLY A 100 -10.56 0.56 -8.35
C GLY A 100 -10.53 0.96 -6.88
N ARG A 101 -10.80 2.24 -6.57
CA ARG A 101 -10.80 2.79 -5.20
C ARG A 101 -12.16 3.32 -4.74
N ALA A 102 -13.18 3.22 -5.60
CA ALA A 102 -14.56 3.56 -5.29
C ALA A 102 -15.52 2.61 -6.00
N LEU A 103 -16.72 2.46 -5.44
CA LEU A 103 -17.84 1.71 -6.00
C LEU A 103 -19.10 2.58 -6.04
N SER A 104 -19.96 2.33 -7.02
CA SER A 104 -21.30 2.93 -7.08
C SER A 104 -22.24 2.22 -6.09
N VAL A 105 -22.93 2.99 -5.25
CA VAL A 105 -23.74 2.46 -4.15
C VAL A 105 -24.98 1.72 -4.64
N ALA A 106 -25.67 2.23 -5.66
CA ALA A 106 -26.91 1.61 -6.15
C ALA A 106 -26.68 0.22 -6.76
N PRO A 107 -25.72 0.01 -7.69
CA PRO A 107 -25.36 -1.33 -8.15
C PRO A 107 -24.89 -2.23 -7.01
N LEU A 108 -24.03 -1.71 -6.10
CA LEU A 108 -23.55 -2.47 -4.95
C LEU A 108 -24.72 -3.00 -4.11
N LEU A 109 -25.69 -2.16 -3.76
CA LEU A 109 -26.87 -2.58 -2.98
C LEU A 109 -27.79 -3.56 -3.73
N ALA A 110 -27.86 -3.45 -5.06
CA ALA A 110 -28.63 -4.37 -5.89
C ALA A 110 -27.98 -5.76 -6.05
N ALA A 111 -26.67 -5.88 -5.82
CA ALA A 111 -25.96 -7.14 -5.88
C ALA A 111 -26.35 -8.09 -4.73
N GLN A 112 -26.22 -9.40 -4.96
CA GLN A 112 -26.42 -10.39 -3.90
C GLN A 112 -25.40 -10.20 -2.77
N THR A 113 -25.79 -10.56 -1.54
CA THR A 113 -24.95 -10.42 -0.33
C THR A 113 -23.51 -10.90 -0.51
N MET A 114 -23.32 -12.08 -1.11
CA MET A 114 -21.98 -12.65 -1.30
C MET A 114 -21.11 -11.80 -2.24
N VAL A 115 -21.72 -11.24 -3.28
CA VAL A 115 -21.07 -10.36 -4.25
C VAL A 115 -20.78 -9.00 -3.61
N GLN A 116 -21.69 -8.46 -2.80
CA GLN A 116 -21.44 -7.25 -2.00
C GLN A 116 -20.20 -7.40 -1.13
N GLU A 117 -20.11 -8.52 -0.40
CA GLU A 117 -19.00 -8.79 0.51
C GLU A 117 -17.67 -8.98 -0.23
N GLU A 118 -17.68 -9.62 -1.41
CA GLU A 118 -16.49 -9.74 -2.27
C GLU A 118 -16.06 -8.39 -2.85
N LEU A 119 -17.00 -7.57 -3.33
CA LEU A 119 -16.73 -6.22 -3.83
C LEU A 119 -16.10 -5.33 -2.74
N LEU A 120 -16.66 -5.34 -1.53
CA LEU A 120 -16.13 -4.60 -0.40
C LEU A 120 -14.74 -5.10 0.03
N HIS A 121 -14.53 -6.42 0.05
CA HIS A 121 -13.21 -6.99 0.31
C HIS A 121 -12.16 -6.56 -0.71
N ARG A 122 -12.49 -6.59 -2.00
CA ARG A 122 -11.55 -6.19 -3.07
C ARG A 122 -11.32 -4.70 -3.10
N LEU A 123 -12.35 -3.90 -2.83
CA LEU A 123 -12.21 -2.46 -2.63
C LEU A 123 -11.23 -2.17 -1.48
N ALA A 124 -11.41 -2.83 -0.33
CA ALA A 124 -10.53 -2.67 0.83
C ALA A 124 -9.09 -3.10 0.54
N ARG A 125 -8.92 -4.27 -0.09
CA ARG A 125 -7.60 -4.79 -0.45
C ARG A 125 -6.91 -3.94 -1.50
N GLY A 126 -7.65 -3.41 -2.48
CA GLY A 126 -7.14 -2.53 -3.52
C GLY A 126 -6.72 -1.16 -2.97
N ALA A 127 -7.61 -0.50 -2.22
CA ALA A 127 -7.37 0.82 -1.64
C ALA A 127 -6.21 0.83 -0.63
N SER A 128 -6.01 -0.28 0.09
CA SER A 128 -4.96 -0.40 1.12
C SER A 128 -3.70 -1.12 0.67
N VAL A 129 -3.64 -1.59 -0.59
CA VAL A 129 -2.57 -2.47 -1.09
C VAL A 129 -2.41 -3.72 -0.21
N GLY A 130 -3.52 -4.26 0.26
CA GLY A 130 -3.59 -5.45 1.09
C GLY A 130 -3.33 -5.25 2.58
N ARG A 131 -3.25 -4.00 3.07
CA ARG A 131 -3.09 -3.70 4.50
C ARG A 131 -4.40 -3.82 5.30
N LEU A 132 -5.53 -3.59 4.64
CA LEU A 132 -6.86 -3.70 5.24
C LEU A 132 -7.51 -5.02 4.82
N SER A 133 -7.88 -5.83 5.82
CA SER A 133 -8.76 -6.99 5.66
C SER A 133 -10.03 -6.74 6.45
N LEU A 134 -11.19 -6.89 5.79
CA LEU A 134 -12.48 -6.72 6.45
C LEU A 134 -12.84 -8.02 7.17
N THR A 135 -13.14 -7.93 8.46
CA THR A 135 -13.73 -9.06 9.19
C THR A 135 -15.20 -9.22 8.81
N ARG A 136 -15.79 -10.36 9.14
CA ARG A 136 -17.23 -10.61 8.93
C ARG A 136 -18.10 -9.57 9.64
N ASP A 137 -17.71 -9.16 10.85
CA ASP A 137 -18.45 -8.13 11.59
C ASP A 137 -18.23 -6.73 11.01
N ALA A 138 -17.04 -6.42 10.47
CA ALA A 138 -16.82 -5.18 9.74
C ALA A 138 -17.72 -5.10 8.50
N LEU A 139 -17.82 -6.18 7.71
CA LEU A 139 -18.73 -6.25 6.56
C LEU A 139 -20.20 -6.05 6.95
N ARG A 140 -20.65 -6.68 8.03
CA ARG A 140 -22.02 -6.49 8.55
C ARG A 140 -22.29 -5.03 8.88
N ARG A 141 -21.36 -4.37 9.60
CA ARG A 141 -21.48 -2.93 9.93
C ARG A 141 -21.52 -2.05 8.67
N VAL A 142 -20.63 -2.31 7.72
CA VAL A 142 -20.60 -1.58 6.43
C VAL A 142 -21.92 -1.72 5.68
N ARG A 143 -22.45 -2.94 5.55
CA ARG A 143 -23.71 -3.20 4.86
C ARG A 143 -24.91 -2.55 5.56
N ALA A 144 -24.95 -2.64 6.89
CA ALA A 144 -25.96 -1.94 7.69
C ALA A 144 -25.89 -0.42 7.45
N GLN A 145 -24.69 0.16 7.40
CA GLN A 145 -24.51 1.58 7.14
C GLN A 145 -24.88 1.98 5.70
N LEU A 146 -24.58 1.14 4.70
CA LEU A 146 -24.96 1.37 3.29
C LEU A 146 -26.48 1.38 3.08
N ALA A 147 -27.22 0.60 3.87
CA ALA A 147 -28.68 0.53 3.82
C ALA A 147 -29.41 1.73 4.47
N ARG A 148 -28.71 2.57 5.26
CA ARG A 148 -29.31 3.74 5.90
C ARG A 148 -29.55 4.86 4.89
N SER A 149 -30.58 5.68 5.16
CA SER A 149 -30.79 6.94 4.46
C SER A 149 -29.67 7.92 4.81
N GLY A 150 -29.01 8.45 3.79
CA GLY A 150 -27.85 9.33 3.94
C GLY A 150 -26.92 9.20 2.75
N GLN A 151 -26.72 10.31 2.05
CA GLN A 151 -25.83 10.36 0.87
C GLN A 151 -24.39 10.71 1.27
N GLU A 152 -24.16 11.16 2.50
CA GLU A 152 -22.83 11.51 3.00
C GLU A 152 -22.63 10.97 4.41
N TRP A 153 -21.56 10.19 4.60
CA TRP A 153 -21.11 9.72 5.90
C TRP A 153 -19.71 9.13 5.80
N VAL A 154 -19.08 9.00 6.97
CA VAL A 154 -17.80 8.31 7.13
C VAL A 154 -17.98 7.24 8.19
N LEU A 155 -17.48 6.05 7.91
CA LEU A 155 -17.44 4.92 8.83
C LEU A 155 -16.00 4.51 9.04
N GLU A 156 -15.56 4.51 10.29
CA GLU A 156 -14.25 3.97 10.65
C GLU A 156 -14.25 2.45 10.51
N LEU A 157 -13.22 1.94 9.82
CA LEU A 157 -12.92 0.53 9.69
C LEU A 157 -11.89 0.15 10.76
N SER A 158 -10.86 -0.61 10.40
CA SER A 158 -9.75 -0.95 11.30
C SER A 158 -8.46 -0.30 10.82
N GLY A 159 -7.54 0.00 11.75
CA GLY A 159 -6.20 0.48 11.43
C GLY A 159 -6.18 1.84 10.72
N GLY A 160 -7.05 2.78 11.13
CA GLY A 160 -7.11 4.13 10.57
C GLY A 160 -7.70 4.20 9.17
N TRP A 161 -8.35 3.15 8.66
CA TRP A 161 -9.04 3.21 7.37
C TRP A 161 -10.48 3.67 7.53
N LEU A 162 -10.94 4.50 6.60
CA LEU A 162 -12.27 5.08 6.57
C LEU A 162 -12.99 4.63 5.31
N LEU A 163 -14.22 4.18 5.47
CA LEU A 163 -15.18 4.03 4.38
C LEU A 163 -16.01 5.31 4.30
N ARG A 164 -15.90 6.03 3.20
CA ARG A 164 -16.63 7.28 2.96
C ARG A 164 -17.68 7.06 1.88
N ARG A 165 -18.91 7.48 2.15
CA ARG A 165 -19.95 7.65 1.12
C ARG A 165 -20.03 9.12 0.73
N THR A 166 -20.00 9.40 -0.56
CA THR A 166 -20.20 10.74 -1.13
C THR A 166 -21.18 10.62 -2.29
N GLY A 167 -22.41 11.09 -2.07
CA GLY A 167 -23.51 10.97 -3.00
C GLY A 167 -23.84 9.50 -3.32
N ALA A 168 -23.69 9.16 -4.60
CA ALA A 168 -23.97 7.83 -5.15
C ALA A 168 -22.76 6.88 -5.09
N THR A 169 -21.65 7.27 -4.49
CA THR A 169 -20.40 6.47 -4.47
C THR A 169 -19.90 6.21 -3.07
N VAL A 170 -19.18 5.11 -2.90
CA VAL A 170 -18.46 4.76 -1.67
C VAL A 170 -16.99 4.47 -1.98
N SER A 171 -16.08 4.97 -1.16
CA SER A 171 -14.63 4.81 -1.33
C SER A 171 -13.97 4.45 -0.01
N ILE A 172 -12.89 3.68 -0.07
CA ILE A 172 -12.02 3.41 1.09
C ILE A 172 -10.76 4.24 0.95
N ALA A 173 -10.41 4.93 2.02
CA ALA A 173 -9.15 5.64 2.12
C ALA A 173 -8.60 5.55 3.55
N GLY A 174 -7.30 5.73 3.73
CA GLY A 174 -6.75 5.90 5.07
C GLY A 174 -7.31 7.21 5.67
N ALA A 175 -7.11 7.40 6.97
CA ALA A 175 -7.45 8.62 7.66
C ALA A 175 -6.53 9.85 7.38
N GLU A 176 -5.26 9.78 6.96
CA GLU A 176 -4.73 9.20 5.72
C GLU A 176 -4.86 10.17 4.51
N ALA A 177 -6.10 10.32 4.07
CA ALA A 177 -6.44 10.86 2.77
C ALA A 177 -7.29 12.14 2.82
N SER A 178 -7.24 12.88 3.93
CA SER A 178 -7.64 14.29 3.93
C SER A 178 -6.41 15.11 3.52
N VAL A 179 -6.51 15.97 2.52
CA VAL A 179 -5.39 16.84 2.10
C VAL A 179 -5.58 18.18 2.78
N ALA A 180 -4.63 18.58 3.62
CA ALA A 180 -4.55 19.92 4.19
C ALA A 180 -3.69 20.82 3.29
N GLU A 181 -3.99 22.12 3.29
CA GLU A 181 -3.26 23.13 2.53
C GLU A 181 -2.72 24.18 3.49
N LEU A 182 -1.40 24.38 3.46
CA LEU A 182 -0.67 25.33 4.27
C LEU A 182 -0.12 26.45 3.37
N ALA A 183 -0.55 27.68 3.59
CA ALA A 183 0.01 28.85 2.94
C ALA A 183 1.27 29.32 3.70
N VAL A 184 2.41 29.41 3.01
CA VAL A 184 3.72 29.67 3.61
C VAL A 184 4.17 31.10 3.33
N GLY A 185 3.82 32.02 4.25
CA GLY A 185 4.33 33.40 4.32
C GLY A 185 4.10 34.30 3.10
N GLU A 186 4.77 35.46 3.07
CA GLU A 186 4.67 36.47 1.99
C GLU A 186 5.15 35.98 0.61
N ALA A 187 5.85 34.83 0.55
CA ALA A 187 6.33 34.25 -0.71
C ALA A 187 5.21 33.61 -1.55
N GLY A 188 4.00 33.46 -0.99
CA GLY A 188 2.83 32.94 -1.71
C GLY A 188 2.92 31.45 -2.05
N VAL A 189 3.76 30.68 -1.34
CA VAL A 189 3.90 29.24 -1.57
C VAL A 189 2.75 28.49 -0.89
N ARG A 190 2.09 27.59 -1.62
CA ARG A 190 1.07 26.66 -1.10
C ARG A 190 1.65 25.27 -0.97
N LEU A 191 1.64 24.72 0.24
CA LEU A 191 2.05 23.36 0.53
C LEU A 191 0.83 22.49 0.80
N ARG A 192 0.58 21.53 -0.10
CA ARG A 192 -0.44 20.48 0.09
C ARG A 192 0.18 19.29 0.77
N HIS A 193 -0.41 18.81 1.86
CA HIS A 193 0.09 17.64 2.57
C HIS A 193 -1.06 16.74 3.08
N PRO A 194 -0.80 15.44 3.31
CA PRO A 194 -1.74 14.57 4.02
C PRO A 194 -2.01 15.12 5.42
N ALA A 195 -3.27 15.23 5.81
CA ALA A 195 -3.70 15.90 7.04
C ALA A 195 -3.28 15.15 8.30
N GLU A 196 -2.91 13.85 8.22
CA GLU A 196 -2.30 13.15 9.35
C GLU A 196 -0.90 13.65 9.69
N LEU A 197 -0.19 14.24 8.71
CA LEU A 197 1.15 14.76 8.94
C LEU A 197 1.03 16.12 9.60
N ALA A 198 1.57 16.22 10.81
CA ALA A 198 1.79 17.50 11.48
C ALA A 198 2.96 18.21 10.78
N VAL A 199 2.64 19.12 9.86
CA VAL A 199 3.63 19.83 9.05
C VAL A 199 3.71 21.29 9.48
N ARG A 200 4.93 21.79 9.68
CA ARG A 200 5.23 23.21 9.80
C ARG A 200 6.07 23.63 8.60
N ALA A 201 5.78 24.80 8.06
CA ALA A 201 6.60 25.39 7.01
C ALA A 201 6.69 26.90 7.20
N GLY A 202 7.77 27.48 6.71
CA GLY A 202 8.01 28.92 6.79
C GLY A 202 9.02 29.37 5.75
N VAL A 203 9.13 30.69 5.61
CA VAL A 203 10.19 31.32 4.82
C VAL A 203 11.21 31.92 5.77
N ALA A 204 12.47 31.64 5.52
CA ALA A 204 13.60 32.25 6.20
C ALA A 204 14.40 33.10 5.22
N ARG A 205 14.95 34.22 5.71
CA ARG A 205 15.86 35.10 4.94
C ARG A 205 17.20 35.17 5.65
N GLY A 206 18.27 35.14 4.86
CA GLY A 206 19.63 35.30 5.33
C GLY A 206 20.32 33.99 5.79
N PRO A 207 21.67 34.00 5.82
CA PRO A 207 22.51 32.81 6.04
C PRO A 207 22.55 32.32 7.50
N ARG A 208 21.91 33.04 8.44
CA ARG A 208 21.89 32.75 9.88
C ARG A 208 20.49 32.49 10.43
N ALA A 209 19.48 32.33 9.58
CA ALA A 209 18.15 32.01 10.06
C ALA A 209 18.19 30.65 10.79
N GLU A 210 17.86 30.66 12.08
CA GLU A 210 17.76 29.44 12.88
C GLU A 210 16.59 28.60 12.34
N LEU A 211 16.91 27.51 11.67
CA LEU A 211 15.94 26.55 11.20
C LEU A 211 15.53 25.63 12.36
N PRO A 212 14.25 25.23 12.45
CA PRO A 212 13.83 24.22 13.41
C PRO A 212 14.65 22.93 13.24
N PRO A 213 15.00 22.23 14.34
CA PRO A 213 15.73 20.96 14.27
C PRO A 213 14.99 19.95 13.39
N GLY A 214 15.72 19.32 12.46
CA GLY A 214 15.15 18.35 11.52
C GLY A 214 14.30 18.96 10.39
N ALA A 215 14.26 20.30 10.26
CA ALA A 215 13.64 20.95 9.11
C ALA A 215 14.51 20.79 7.85
N LEU A 216 13.85 20.51 6.74
CA LEU A 216 14.47 20.50 5.41
C LEU A 216 14.30 21.89 4.78
N ALA A 217 15.38 22.48 4.26
CA ALA A 217 15.36 23.79 3.63
C ALA A 217 15.64 23.74 2.12
N LEU A 218 14.95 24.60 1.37
CA LEU A 218 14.93 24.65 -0.08
C LEU A 218 15.03 26.10 -0.55
N ARG A 219 15.82 26.35 -1.59
CA ARG A 219 15.95 27.67 -2.20
C ARG A 219 14.71 28.02 -3.01
N LEU A 220 14.04 29.12 -2.66
CA LEU A 220 12.82 29.56 -3.37
C LEU A 220 13.11 29.92 -4.83
N GLY A 221 14.29 30.48 -5.12
CA GLY A 221 14.73 30.76 -6.50
C GLY A 221 14.76 29.52 -7.39
N GLY A 222 15.02 28.33 -6.81
CA GLY A 222 15.00 27.06 -7.53
C GLY A 222 13.61 26.63 -8.02
N LEU A 223 12.54 27.14 -7.40
CA LEU A 223 11.15 26.84 -7.80
C LEU A 223 10.72 27.62 -9.06
N GLY A 224 11.47 28.63 -9.50
CA GLY A 224 11.11 29.46 -10.65
C GLY A 224 9.77 30.19 -10.44
N SER A 225 8.81 29.96 -11.34
CA SER A 225 7.43 30.46 -11.22
C SER A 225 6.50 29.56 -10.41
N GLU A 226 6.92 28.34 -10.09
CA GLU A 226 6.08 27.41 -9.33
C GLU A 226 5.96 27.88 -7.87
N ARG A 227 4.72 27.94 -7.39
CA ARG A 227 4.39 28.33 -6.02
C ARG A 227 3.52 27.29 -5.33
N GLU A 228 3.33 26.12 -5.94
CA GLU A 228 2.62 25.01 -5.33
C GLU A 228 3.57 23.84 -5.13
N LEU A 229 3.48 23.22 -3.96
CA LEU A 229 4.25 22.04 -3.59
C LEU A 229 3.32 21.01 -2.97
N THR A 230 3.60 19.75 -3.23
CA THR A 230 2.85 18.63 -2.64
C THR A 230 3.79 17.74 -1.86
N LEU A 231 3.51 17.57 -0.57
CA LEU A 231 4.07 16.51 0.25
C LEU A 231 3.27 15.23 0.00
N ARG A 232 3.93 14.14 -0.40
CA ARG A 232 3.27 12.85 -0.65
C ARG A 232 4.21 11.67 -0.44
N GLU A 233 3.64 10.48 -0.33
CA GLU A 233 4.40 9.24 -0.38
C GLU A 233 4.95 8.94 -1.79
N TRP A 234 5.89 8.00 -1.81
CA TRP A 234 6.55 7.48 -3.00
C TRP A 234 5.58 6.83 -4.00
N ARG A 235 5.79 7.11 -5.29
CA ARG A 235 5.10 6.49 -6.42
C ARG A 235 6.08 5.82 -7.38
N ARG A 236 5.62 4.74 -8.02
CA ARG A 236 6.41 4.05 -9.04
C ARG A 236 6.67 5.00 -10.22
N GLY A 237 7.94 5.20 -10.56
CA GLY A 237 8.36 6.11 -11.62
C GLY A 237 8.94 7.45 -11.15
N ASP A 238 8.85 7.75 -9.84
CA ASP A 238 9.46 8.96 -9.27
C ASP A 238 10.96 9.04 -9.58
N ARG A 239 11.39 10.23 -10.02
CA ARG A 239 12.78 10.56 -10.33
C ARG A 239 13.28 11.63 -9.38
N PHE A 240 14.54 11.49 -8.99
CA PHE A 240 15.24 12.42 -8.10
C PHE A 240 16.56 12.82 -8.74
N HIS A 241 16.91 14.09 -8.67
CA HIS A 241 18.18 14.60 -9.16
C HIS A 241 19.11 14.87 -7.98
N PRO A 242 19.97 13.92 -7.60
CA PRO A 242 20.89 14.11 -6.48
C PRO A 242 22.00 15.08 -6.84
N GLN A 243 22.53 15.75 -5.81
CA GLN A 243 23.67 16.66 -5.93
C GLN A 243 24.88 15.94 -6.57
N GLY A 244 25.64 16.68 -7.37
CA GLY A 244 26.85 16.17 -8.03
C GLY A 244 26.61 15.19 -9.19
N ARG A 245 25.36 14.82 -9.50
CA ARG A 245 25.06 14.02 -10.71
C ARG A 245 24.65 14.89 -11.89
N ARG A 246 25.08 14.48 -13.08
CA ARG A 246 24.73 15.14 -14.36
C ARG A 246 23.28 14.94 -14.79
N ALA A 247 22.61 13.90 -14.30
CA ALA A 247 21.25 13.57 -14.71
C ALA A 247 20.40 12.98 -13.57
N PRO A 248 19.06 13.14 -13.61
CA PRO A 248 18.15 12.53 -12.65
C PRO A 248 18.18 10.99 -12.69
N VAL A 249 18.09 10.37 -11.51
CA VAL A 249 18.02 8.93 -11.33
C VAL A 249 16.65 8.50 -10.81
N SER A 250 16.33 7.21 -10.90
CA SER A 250 15.16 6.68 -10.20
C SER A 250 15.32 6.87 -8.69
N LEU A 251 14.29 7.39 -8.02
CA LEU A 251 14.31 7.58 -6.57
C LEU A 251 14.55 6.25 -5.82
N SER A 252 14.01 5.14 -6.33
CA SER A 252 14.24 3.81 -5.76
C SER A 252 15.72 3.37 -5.84
N HIS A 253 16.41 3.76 -6.92
CA HIS A 253 17.84 3.49 -7.07
C HIS A 253 18.66 4.38 -6.13
N PHE A 254 18.31 5.67 -6.01
CA PHE A 254 18.95 6.60 -5.10
C PHE A 254 18.86 6.15 -3.64
N LEU A 255 17.65 5.88 -3.13
CA LEU A 255 17.45 5.45 -1.73
C LEU A 255 18.07 4.08 -1.43
N ARG A 256 18.27 3.24 -2.46
CA ARG A 256 19.00 1.98 -2.31
C ARG A 256 20.48 2.21 -2.10
N GLY A 257 21.08 3.20 -2.77
CA GLY A 257 22.48 3.57 -2.56
C GLY A 257 22.76 4.21 -1.20
N LEU A 258 21.71 4.60 -0.47
CA LEU A 258 21.77 5.11 0.90
C LEU A 258 21.43 4.03 1.95
N ASP A 259 21.30 2.77 1.54
CA ASP A 259 20.96 1.63 2.42
C ASP A 259 19.65 1.77 3.23
N VAL A 260 18.74 2.65 2.82
CA VAL A 260 17.43 2.83 3.47
C VAL A 260 16.59 1.55 3.33
N PRO A 261 16.02 0.95 4.37
CA PRO A 261 15.15 -0.25 4.27
C PRO A 261 13.94 -0.08 3.34
N LEU A 262 13.44 -1.18 2.74
CA LEU A 262 12.36 -1.11 1.73
C LEU A 262 11.04 -0.54 2.28
N ASP A 263 10.74 -0.83 3.53
CA ASP A 263 9.59 -0.34 4.28
C ASP A 263 9.71 1.17 4.57
N GLU A 264 10.90 1.65 4.94
CA GLU A 264 11.19 3.08 5.10
C GLU A 264 11.12 3.84 3.77
N ARG A 265 11.66 3.26 2.68
CA ARG A 265 11.59 3.86 1.33
C ARG A 265 10.16 4.16 0.88
N ARG A 266 9.20 3.32 1.26
CA ARG A 266 7.79 3.48 0.89
C ARG A 266 7.10 4.58 1.70
N ARG A 267 7.56 4.81 2.92
CA ARG A 267 7.00 5.77 3.88
C ARG A 267 7.72 7.12 3.89
N ALA A 268 8.85 7.23 3.20
CA ALA A 268 9.61 8.46 3.07
C ALA A 268 8.71 9.58 2.49
N PRO A 269 8.46 10.67 3.25
CA PRO A 269 7.71 11.80 2.72
C PRO A 269 8.53 12.52 1.67
N LEU A 270 7.90 12.81 0.52
CA LEU A 270 8.54 13.44 -0.63
C LEU A 270 7.90 14.79 -0.91
N LEU A 271 8.73 15.81 -1.10
CA LEU A 271 8.28 17.10 -1.58
C LEU A 271 8.39 17.15 -3.11
N CYS A 272 7.27 17.39 -3.77
CA CYS A 272 7.15 17.32 -5.22
C CYS A 272 6.54 18.61 -5.78
N LEU A 273 6.91 18.94 -7.02
CA LEU A 273 6.14 19.90 -7.82
C LEU A 273 4.79 19.26 -8.24
N PRO A 274 3.72 20.06 -8.39
CA PRO A 274 2.41 19.58 -8.77
C PRO A 274 2.46 18.87 -10.13
N ASN A 275 1.72 17.76 -10.23
CA ASN A 275 1.57 16.97 -11.47
C ASN A 275 2.89 16.45 -12.10
N SER A 276 4.00 16.48 -11.36
CA SER A 276 5.31 16.03 -11.83
C SER A 276 5.75 14.74 -11.13
N SER A 277 6.49 13.89 -11.86
CA SER A 277 7.25 12.77 -11.29
C SER A 277 8.60 13.22 -10.71
N THR A 278 8.89 14.53 -10.77
CA THR A 278 10.12 15.13 -10.25
C THR A 278 9.99 15.40 -8.77
N VAL A 279 10.85 14.74 -8.00
CA VAL A 279 10.99 14.93 -6.55
C VAL A 279 11.99 16.04 -6.30
N VAL A 280 11.54 17.08 -5.61
CA VAL A 280 12.35 18.25 -5.23
C VAL A 280 13.18 17.92 -4.00
N ALA A 281 12.61 17.17 -3.05
CA ALA A 281 13.32 16.70 -1.88
C ALA A 281 12.74 15.42 -1.27
N VAL A 282 13.60 14.69 -0.58
CA VAL A 282 13.26 13.57 0.28
C VAL A 282 13.35 14.07 1.72
N CYS A 283 12.26 14.02 2.48
CA CYS A 283 12.26 14.51 3.86
C CYS A 283 12.94 13.52 4.81
N ARG A 284 12.88 12.21 4.53
CA ARG A 284 13.52 11.15 5.34
C ARG A 284 14.11 10.03 4.46
N PRO A 285 15.43 9.83 4.46
CA PRO A 285 16.45 10.71 5.02
C PRO A 285 16.50 12.07 4.28
N ALA A 286 16.81 13.15 5.00
CA ALA A 286 16.76 14.52 4.48
C ALA A 286 17.75 14.75 3.33
N HIS A 287 17.24 14.88 2.10
CA HIS A 287 18.03 15.15 0.91
C HIS A 287 17.31 16.14 -0.01
N VAL A 288 18.04 17.15 -0.48
CA VAL A 288 17.54 18.16 -1.41
C VAL A 288 18.05 17.87 -2.81
N GLY A 289 17.17 17.99 -3.80
CA GLY A 289 17.51 17.80 -5.21
C GLY A 289 18.36 18.96 -5.75
N SER A 290 19.13 18.68 -6.80
CA SER A 290 20.00 19.67 -7.42
C SER A 290 19.21 20.86 -7.96
N GLY A 291 19.72 22.08 -7.74
CA GLY A 291 19.07 23.34 -8.11
C GLY A 291 18.19 23.98 -7.04
N PHE A 292 17.79 23.20 -6.01
CA PHE A 292 16.97 23.65 -4.87
C PHE A 292 17.78 23.80 -3.57
N GLU A 293 19.08 23.61 -3.64
CA GLU A 293 20.01 23.58 -2.52
C GLU A 293 20.14 24.96 -1.86
N VAL A 294 20.17 25.01 -0.54
CA VAL A 294 20.52 26.24 0.20
C VAL A 294 22.05 26.24 0.36
N ALA A 295 22.70 27.34 -0.03
CA ALA A 295 24.16 27.46 0.08
C ALA A 295 24.61 27.31 1.54
N ALA A 296 25.68 26.55 1.77
CA ALA A 296 26.29 26.47 3.09
C ALA A 296 26.82 27.86 3.50
N PRO A 297 26.69 28.27 4.78
CA PRO A 297 27.28 29.52 5.25
C PRO A 297 28.80 29.44 5.08
N SER A 298 29.33 30.20 4.11
CA SER A 298 30.78 30.32 3.92
C SER A 298 31.32 31.33 4.94
N PRO A 299 32.37 31.01 5.71
CA PRO A 299 32.97 31.95 6.64
C PRO A 299 33.60 33.11 5.85
N GLY A 300 33.03 34.32 5.97
CA GLY A 300 33.58 35.55 5.40
C GLY A 300 32.86 36.15 4.19
N ALA A 301 31.73 35.59 3.73
CA ALA A 301 30.93 36.20 2.67
C ALA A 301 29.92 37.20 3.27
N GLU A 302 30.31 38.46 3.40
CA GLU A 302 29.37 39.56 3.60
C GLU A 302 28.57 39.80 2.30
N ALA A 303 27.24 39.84 2.44
CA ALA A 303 26.29 40.46 1.50
C ALA A 303 26.21 39.91 0.06
N ALA A 304 26.19 38.59 -0.15
CA ALA A 304 25.56 38.04 -1.35
C ALA A 304 24.03 38.04 -1.16
N ALA A 305 23.30 38.68 -2.09
CA ALA A 305 21.85 38.90 -2.07
C ALA A 305 21.08 37.74 -1.42
N GLU A 306 20.38 38.05 -0.33
CA GLU A 306 19.73 37.11 0.57
C GLU A 306 18.57 36.37 -0.12
N GLU A 307 18.89 35.32 -0.87
CA GLU A 307 17.85 34.49 -1.49
C GLU A 307 17.01 33.81 -0.39
N PRO A 308 15.68 34.00 -0.41
CA PRO A 308 14.82 33.44 0.63
C PRO A 308 14.74 31.92 0.47
N CYS A 309 14.72 31.20 1.59
CA CYS A 309 14.56 29.74 1.60
C CYS A 309 13.23 29.34 2.23
N LEU A 310 12.60 28.32 1.64
CA LEU A 310 11.45 27.62 2.18
C LEU A 310 11.95 26.49 3.06
N TRP A 311 11.54 26.47 4.32
CA TRP A 311 11.78 25.31 5.18
C TRP A 311 10.48 24.56 5.44
N VAL A 312 10.59 23.23 5.53
CA VAL A 312 9.50 22.31 5.83
C VAL A 312 9.96 21.36 6.93
N GLN A 313 9.18 21.26 8.00
CA GLN A 313 9.41 20.37 9.12
C GLN A 313 8.22 19.44 9.26
N ILE A 314 8.49 18.14 9.29
CA ILE A 314 7.50 17.10 9.58
C ILE A 314 7.72 16.70 11.04
N LEU A 315 6.71 16.96 11.87
CA LEU A 315 6.74 16.59 13.27
C LEU A 315 6.40 15.10 13.39
N ASP A 316 7.26 14.34 14.07
CA ASP A 316 6.91 12.99 14.49
C ASP A 316 5.87 13.08 15.60
N GLN A 317 4.74 12.37 15.43
CA GLN A 317 3.79 12.13 16.52
C GLN A 317 4.30 11.03 17.44
#